data_AF-A0A3M1DYN6-F1
#
_entry.id   AF-A0A3M1DYN6-F1
#
_cell.length_a   1.000
_cell.length_b   1.000
_cell.length_c   1.000
_cell.angle_alpha   90.00
_cell.angle_beta   90.00
_cell.angle_gamma   90.00
#
_symmetry.space_group_name_H-M   'P 1'
#
loop_
_entity.id
_entity.type
_entity.pdbx_description
1 polymer ?
#
loop_
_entity_poly.entity_id
_entity_poly.type
_entity_poly.pdbx_seq_one_letter_code
_entity_poly.pdbx_strand_id
1 'polypeptide(L)'
;MGVVTVMLQEAQELLKAIEQGNPEAMEAGYHRFREAVQAAWERYQQGVITVATRGLPRAMYLWVTEELPLQMRDPDRWPDVRRQLTQFIRTVQWVVEPKEET
;
A
#
# COMPACT_ATOMS: atom_id res chain seq x y z
N MET A 1 -9.29 -14.48 -1.48
CA MET A 1 -7.98 -13.81 -1.32
C MET A 1 -8.00 -13.00 -0.05
N GLY A 2 -6.94 -13.02 0.75
CA GLY A 2 -6.84 -12.21 1.97
C GLY A 2 -6.67 -10.72 1.62
N VAL A 3 -7.15 -9.83 2.50
CA VAL A 3 -7.09 -8.36 2.28
C VAL A 3 -5.65 -7.86 2.09
N VAL A 4 -4.67 -8.50 2.73
CA VAL A 4 -3.23 -8.18 2.57
C VAL A 4 -2.74 -8.54 1.18
N THR A 5 -3.19 -9.66 0.63
CA THR A 5 -2.84 -10.08 -0.75
C THR A 5 -3.38 -9.09 -1.77
N VAL A 6 -4.64 -8.66 -1.62
CA VAL A 6 -5.25 -7.65 -2.49
C VAL A 6 -4.49 -6.32 -2.39
N MET A 7 -4.17 -5.87 -1.17
CA MET A 7 -3.38 -4.67 -0.95
C MET A 7 -2.01 -4.73 -1.65
N LEU A 8 -1.30 -5.86 -1.56
CA LEU A 8 -0.02 -6.06 -2.22
C LEU A 8 -0.14 -6.06 -3.75
N GLN A 9 -1.20 -6.68 -4.28
CA GLN A 9 -1.47 -6.70 -5.71
C GLN A 9 -1.73 -5.29 -6.25
N GLU A 10 -2.60 -4.52 -5.60
CA GLU A 10 -2.89 -3.14 -6.03
C GLU A 10 -1.66 -2.22 -5.87
N ALA A 11 -0.82 -2.45 -4.85
CA ALA A 11 0.46 -1.74 -4.73
C ALA A 11 1.39 -2.02 -5.92
N GLN A 12 1.45 -3.26 -6.40
CA GLN A 12 2.26 -3.64 -7.57
C GLN A 12 1.71 -3.06 -8.86
N GLU A 13 0.39 -3.04 -9.04
CA GLU A 13 -0.25 -2.41 -10.21
C GLU A 13 -0.02 -0.89 -10.22
N LEU A 14 -0.12 -0.22 -9.07
CA LEU A 14 0.23 1.19 -8.96
C LEU A 14 1.71 1.44 -9.29
N LEU A 15 2.62 0.60 -8.79
CA LEU A 15 4.05 0.69 -9.09
C LEU A 15 4.32 0.62 -10.59
N LYS A 16 3.67 -0.34 -11.27
CA LYS A 16 3.77 -0.51 -12.73
C LYS A 16 3.22 0.71 -13.48
N ALA A 17 2.12 1.30 -13.02
CA ALA A 17 1.58 2.51 -13.63
C ALA A 17 2.54 3.71 -13.51
N ILE A 18 3.20 3.85 -12.36
CA ILE A 18 4.24 4.88 -12.13
C ILE A 18 5.44 4.66 -13.06
N GLU A 19 5.90 3.41 -13.21
CA GLU A 19 7.02 3.06 -14.09
C GLU A 19 6.73 3.32 -15.57
N GLN A 20 5.45 3.19 -15.97
CA GLN A 20 4.99 3.50 -17.32
C GLN A 20 4.74 5.00 -17.55
N GLY A 21 4.76 5.81 -16.48
CA GLY A 21 4.48 7.25 -16.56
C GLY A 21 3.10 7.58 -17.11
N ASN A 22 2.10 6.71 -16.87
CA ASN A 22 0.73 6.89 -17.36
C ASN A 22 -0.14 7.51 -16.25
N PRO A 23 -0.48 8.82 -16.31
CA PRO A 23 -1.19 9.51 -15.24
C PRO A 23 -2.59 8.95 -14.95
N GLU A 24 -3.32 8.50 -15.98
CA GLU A 24 -4.67 7.94 -15.81
C GLU A 24 -4.61 6.58 -15.11
N ALA A 25 -3.67 5.72 -15.52
CA ALA A 25 -3.43 4.44 -14.86
C ALA A 25 -2.92 4.62 -13.42
N MET A 26 -2.11 5.66 -13.17
CA MET A 26 -1.62 6.02 -11.84
C MET A 26 -2.77 6.42 -10.91
N GLU A 27 -3.65 7.34 -11.34
CA GLU A 27 -4.80 7.77 -10.54
C GLU A 27 -5.73 6.60 -10.22
N ALA A 28 -6.10 5.81 -11.23
CA ALA A 28 -6.94 4.63 -11.06
C ALA A 28 -6.29 3.58 -10.15
N GLY A 29 -4.98 3.35 -10.32
CA GLY A 29 -4.20 2.44 -9.47
C GLY A 29 -4.12 2.91 -8.01
N TYR A 30 -3.98 4.22 -7.79
CA TYR A 30 -3.95 4.80 -6.45
C TYR A 30 -5.29 4.63 -5.75
N HIS A 31 -6.41 4.86 -6.43
CA HIS A 31 -7.73 4.65 -5.85
C HIS A 31 -7.92 3.21 -5.36
N ARG A 32 -7.62 2.21 -6.22
CA ARG A 32 -7.72 0.80 -5.85
C ARG A 32 -6.78 0.43 -4.70
N PHE A 33 -5.53 0.91 -4.76
CA PHE A 33 -4.56 0.67 -3.70
C PHE A 33 -5.02 1.26 -2.36
N ARG A 34 -5.52 2.50 -2.36
CA ARG A 34 -6.05 3.17 -1.16
C ARG A 34 -7.22 2.39 -0.55
N GLU A 35 -8.16 1.92 -1.37
CA GLU A 35 -9.28 1.10 -0.90
C GLU A 35 -8.81 -0.21 -0.28
N ALA A 36 -7.84 -0.88 -0.90
CA ALA A 36 -7.27 -2.11 -0.36
C ALA A 36 -6.53 -1.89 0.97
N VAL A 37 -5.82 -0.76 1.10
CA VAL A 37 -5.17 -0.34 2.35
C VAL A 37 -6.19 -0.02 3.44
N GLN A 38 -7.30 0.64 3.10
CA GLN A 38 -8.41 0.89 4.02
C GLN A 38 -9.00 -0.42 4.55
N ALA A 39 -9.28 -1.39 3.67
CA ALA A 39 -9.79 -2.70 4.07
C ALA A 39 -8.80 -3.47 4.95
N ALA A 40 -7.49 -3.43 4.64
CA ALA A 40 -6.46 -4.02 5.47
C ALA A 40 -6.37 -3.35 6.85
N TRP A 41 -6.48 -2.02 6.90
CA TRP A 41 -6.48 -1.26 8.14
C TRP A 41 -7.66 -1.62 9.04
N GLU A 42 -8.87 -1.72 8.49
CA GLU A 42 -10.07 -2.14 9.25
C GLU A 42 -9.90 -3.55 9.84
N ARG A 43 -9.37 -4.49 9.06
CA ARG A 43 -9.08 -5.86 9.54
C ARG A 43 -7.99 -5.89 10.62
N TYR A 44 -7.00 -5.02 10.52
CA TYR A 44 -6.00 -4.84 11.59
C TYR A 44 -6.64 -4.29 12.87
N GLN A 45 -7.50 -3.28 12.77
CA GLN A 45 -8.21 -2.72 13.93
C GLN A 45 -9.15 -3.74 14.61
N GLN A 46 -9.69 -4.69 13.85
CA GLN A 46 -10.48 -5.82 14.36
C GLN A 46 -9.62 -6.95 14.98
N GLY A 47 -8.29 -6.86 14.92
CA GLY A 47 -7.37 -7.90 15.41
C GLY A 47 -7.24 -9.13 14.49
N VAL A 48 -7.83 -9.08 13.29
CA VAL A 48 -7.77 -10.16 12.28
C VAL A 48 -6.36 -10.25 11.69
N ILE A 49 -5.73 -9.11 11.42
CA ILE A 49 -4.34 -9.03 10.97
C ILE A 49 -3.43 -8.79 12.17
N THR A 50 -2.39 -9.58 12.32
CA THR A 50 -1.33 -9.37 13.31
C THR A 50 -0.05 -8.98 12.60
N VAL A 51 0.66 -8.02 13.19
CA VAL A 51 1.84 -7.40 12.60
C VAL A 51 2.93 -7.37 13.67
N ALA A 52 4.13 -7.84 13.34
CA ALA A 52 5.22 -7.99 14.31
C ALA A 52 5.68 -6.64 14.91
N THR A 53 5.51 -5.54 14.15
CA THR A 53 5.92 -4.20 14.57
C THR A 53 4.71 -3.34 14.92
N ARG A 54 4.59 -2.94 16.20
CA ARG A 54 3.52 -2.03 16.66
C ARG A 54 3.68 -0.63 16.04
N GLY A 55 2.56 0.00 15.70
CA GLY A 55 2.52 1.36 15.15
C GLY A 55 2.81 1.47 13.65
N LEU A 56 3.54 0.51 13.08
CA LEU A 56 3.83 0.47 11.65
C LEU A 56 2.57 0.45 10.76
N PRO A 57 1.52 -0.33 11.06
CA PRO A 57 0.29 -0.33 10.24
C PRO A 57 -0.37 1.05 10.14
N ARG A 58 -0.35 1.81 11.25
CA ARG A 58 -0.89 3.18 11.27
C ARG A 58 -0.05 4.12 10.41
N ALA A 59 1.28 4.05 10.52
CA ALA A 59 2.17 4.87 9.71
C ALA A 59 1.98 4.60 8.21
N MET A 60 1.87 3.32 7.83
CA MET A 60 1.61 2.90 6.46
C MET A 60 0.25 3.40 5.95
N TYR A 61 -0.80 3.28 6.78
CA TYR A 61 -2.13 3.80 6.46
C TYR A 61 -2.13 5.31 6.22
N LEU A 62 -1.48 6.09 7.10
CA LEU A 62 -1.39 7.54 6.99
C LEU A 62 -0.60 7.95 5.74
N TRP A 63 0.53 7.29 5.47
CA TRP A 63 1.31 7.55 4.28
C TRP A 63 0.47 7.38 3.00
N VAL A 64 -0.29 6.28 2.88
CA VAL A 64 -1.14 6.04 1.70
C VAL A 64 -2.28 7.05 1.60
N THR A 65 -2.92 7.42 2.71
CA THR A 65 -4.13 8.24 2.68
C THR A 65 -3.88 9.74 2.69
N GLU A 66 -2.76 10.21 3.23
CA GLU A 66 -2.46 11.62 3.42
C GLU A 66 -1.26 12.11 2.58
N GLU A 67 -0.18 11.33 2.50
CA GLU A 67 1.07 11.78 1.87
C GLU A 67 1.17 11.42 0.39
N LEU A 68 0.93 10.15 0.05
CA LEU A 68 1.00 9.62 -1.30
C LEU A 68 0.19 10.43 -2.33
N PRO A 69 -1.08 10.83 -2.10
CA PRO A 69 -1.84 11.61 -3.08
C PRO A 69 -1.22 12.98 -3.37
N LEU A 70 -0.53 13.59 -2.38
CA LEU A 70 0.16 14.86 -2.58
C LEU A 70 1.41 14.67 -3.44
N GLN A 71 2.14 13.57 -3.21
CA GLN A 71 3.35 13.25 -3.98
C GLN A 71 3.03 12.84 -5.42
N MET A 72 1.93 12.15 -5.66
CA MET A 72 1.54 11.70 -7.00
C MET A 72 1.16 12.85 -7.94
N ARG A 73 0.75 14.00 -7.41
CA ARG A 73 0.43 15.22 -8.18
C ARG A 73 1.67 15.94 -8.71
N ASP A 74 2.86 15.59 -8.23
CA ASP A 74 4.12 16.24 -8.56
C ASP A 74 5.04 15.25 -9.30
N PRO A 75 5.21 15.40 -10.63
CA PRO A 75 6.07 14.50 -11.43
C PRO A 75 7.50 14.39 -10.93
N ASP A 76 8.05 15.46 -10.33
CA ASP A 76 9.42 15.45 -9.80
C ASP A 76 9.56 14.52 -8.59
N ARG A 77 8.45 14.15 -7.94
CA ARG A 77 8.42 13.22 -6.80
C ARG A 77 8.17 11.77 -7.19
N TRP A 78 7.79 11.48 -8.43
CA TRP A 78 7.51 10.10 -8.86
C TRP A 78 8.65 9.10 -8.62
N PRO A 79 9.94 9.46 -8.79
CA PRO A 79 11.04 8.57 -8.43
C PRO A 79 11.05 8.20 -6.95
N ASP A 80 10.71 9.14 -6.06
CA ASP A 80 10.62 8.92 -4.62
C ASP A 80 9.38 8.08 -4.28
N VAL A 81 8.23 8.35 -4.90
CA VAL A 81 7.01 7.54 -4.76
C VAL A 81 7.29 6.09 -5.12
N ARG A 82 7.95 5.85 -6.26
CA ARG A 82 8.36 4.50 -6.70
C ARG A 82 9.20 3.79 -5.64
N ARG A 83 10.19 4.49 -5.07
CA ARG A 83 11.06 3.95 -4.01
C ARG A 83 10.26 3.62 -2.74
N GLN A 84 9.42 4.54 -2.29
CA GLN A 84 8.60 4.38 -1.09
C GLN A 84 7.58 3.24 -1.25
N LEU A 85 6.93 3.13 -2.41
CA LEU A 85 5.98 2.05 -2.70
C LEU A 85 6.67 0.68 -2.77
N THR A 86 7.87 0.61 -3.35
CA THR A 86 8.70 -0.61 -3.31
C THR A 86 9.05 -1.00 -1.87
N GLN A 87 9.41 -0.02 -1.03
CA GLN A 87 9.71 -0.26 0.38
C GLN A 87 8.46 -0.69 1.16
N PHE A 88 7.30 -0.09 0.88
CA PHE A 88 6.01 -0.49 1.44
C PHE A 88 5.75 -1.97 1.20
N ILE A 89 5.84 -2.41 -0.07
CA ILE A 89 5.57 -3.80 -0.48
C ILE A 89 6.48 -4.78 0.29
N ARG A 90 7.79 -4.51 0.30
CA ARG A 90 8.77 -5.33 1.02
C ARG A 90 8.53 -5.36 2.52
N THR A 91 8.15 -4.22 3.09
CA THR A 91 7.87 -4.09 4.52
C THR A 91 6.67 -4.94 4.89
N VAL A 92 5.54 -4.82 4.18
CA VAL A 92 4.34 -5.65 4.41
C VAL A 92 4.68 -7.13 4.36
N GLN A 93 5.42 -7.57 3.35
CA GLN A 93 5.83 -8.97 3.18
C GLN A 93 6.69 -9.48 4.35
N TRP A 94 7.42 -8.60 5.02
CA TRP A 94 8.28 -8.96 6.15
C TRP A 94 7.56 -8.92 7.51
N VAL A 95 6.63 -7.97 7.69
CA VAL A 95 6.02 -7.67 9.00
C VAL A 95 4.66 -8.30 9.23
N VAL A 96 3.95 -8.67 8.17
CA VAL A 96 2.67 -9.37 8.29
C VAL A 96 2.97 -10.85 8.45
N GLU A 97 2.64 -11.40 9.62
CA GLU A 97 2.70 -12.83 9.84
C GLU A 97 1.64 -13.51 8.96
N PRO A 98 1.97 -14.60 8.24
CA PRO A 98 0.96 -15.44 7.65
C PRO A 98 0.19 -16.11 8.79
N LYS A 99 -0.99 -15.56 9.14
CA LYS A 99 -2.01 -16.36 9.80
C LYS A 99 -2.66 -17.23 8.73
N GLU A 100 -1.98 -18.31 8.37
CA GLU A 100 -2.68 -19.46 7.79
C GLU A 100 -3.51 -20.07 8.94
N GLU A 101 -4.83 -19.86 8.89
CA GLU A 101 -5.76 -20.70 9.62
C GLU A 101 -5.54 -22.14 9.13
N THR A 102 -5.09 -22.99 10.05
CA THR A 102 -5.17 -24.47 9.99
C THR A 102 -6.56 -24.95 9.62
#